data_AF-A0AA39I8V8-F1
#
_entry.id   AF-A0AA39I8V8-F1
#
_cell.length_a   1.000
_cell.length_b   1.000
_cell.length_c   1.000
_cell.angle_alpha   90.00
_cell.angle_beta   90.00
_cell.angle_gamma   90.00
#
_symmetry.space_group_name_H-M   'P 1'
#
loop_
_entity.id
_entity.type
_entity.pdbx_description
1 polymer ?
#
loop_
_entity_poly.entity_id
_entity_poly.type
_entity_poly.pdbx_seq_one_letter_code
_entity_poly.pdbx_strand_id
1 'polypeptide(L)'
;MNVLRLVACLFVFTVAVESKTFNLSYTNDGLGDANPNRVRSGSSSDTLKYTPDDINRTLKTGQNRRNSMKIQINTSSCSKSGSNAKFDFWFYDGFMGGQPGKEKIHFERNTELLGPFHVDGGRGESLEKAKYDTQRIDSAGGRYPDVKNSMRLLIIKKTYNGFFSSWTDGWKPESIRVTWSNGIRSYDKLFKFPLDCRKGWITSNDYYTANANGLLYHIGGTESLDIQDIVNHNIPGDIYSA
;
A
#
# COMPACT_ATOMS: atom_id res chain seq x y z
N MET A 1 -27.72 33.68 42.11
CA MET A 1 -28.71 33.14 41.18
C MET A 1 -28.64 33.95 39.90
N ASN A 2 -28.07 33.41 38.82
CA ASN A 2 -28.14 33.99 37.48
C ASN A 2 -28.25 32.87 36.47
N VAL A 3 -29.21 33.06 35.57
CA VAL A 3 -29.84 32.04 34.73
C VAL A 3 -29.14 31.99 33.36
N LEU A 4 -29.00 30.75 32.87
CA LEU A 4 -28.81 30.30 31.49
C LEU A 4 -28.99 31.35 30.37
N ARG A 5 -28.08 31.32 29.38
CA ARG A 5 -28.44 31.23 27.95
C ARG A 5 -27.41 30.41 27.17
N LEU A 6 -27.83 29.22 26.76
CA LEU A 6 -27.15 28.36 25.79
C LEU A 6 -27.72 28.71 24.40
N VAL A 7 -26.90 29.08 23.43
CA VAL A 7 -27.32 29.29 22.03
C VAL A 7 -26.68 28.18 21.20
N ALA A 8 -27.51 27.29 20.65
CA ALA A 8 -27.10 26.26 19.72
C ALA A 8 -27.21 26.79 18.28
N CYS A 9 -26.09 26.87 17.57
CA CYS A 9 -26.08 27.12 16.13
C CYS A 9 -26.10 25.78 15.38
N LEU A 10 -27.21 25.49 14.72
CA LEU A 10 -27.36 24.35 13.81
C LEU A 10 -27.05 24.84 12.39
N PHE A 11 -25.93 24.41 11.81
CA PHE A 11 -25.62 24.65 10.40
C PHE A 11 -26.05 23.43 9.57
N VAL A 12 -27.03 23.62 8.69
CA VAL A 12 -27.40 22.64 7.66
C VAL A 12 -26.71 23.05 6.37
N PHE A 13 -25.79 22.23 5.88
CA PHE A 13 -25.22 22.36 4.54
C PHE A 13 -25.99 21.48 3.58
N THR A 14 -26.63 22.08 2.57
CA THR A 14 -27.17 21.38 1.41
C THR A 14 -26.13 21.42 0.30
N VAL A 15 -25.59 20.27 -0.10
CA VAL A 15 -24.67 20.15 -1.24
C VAL A 15 -25.50 19.79 -2.48
N ALA A 16 -25.62 20.73 -3.41
CA ALA A 16 -26.14 20.46 -4.75
C ALA A 16 -25.05 19.80 -5.60
N VAL A 17 -25.31 18.59 -6.10
CA VAL A 17 -24.40 17.89 -7.02
C VAL A 17 -24.89 18.16 -8.45
N GLU A 18 -24.14 18.99 -9.17
CA GLU A 18 -24.39 19.31 -10.58
C GLU A 18 -23.69 18.24 -11.45
N SER A 19 -24.46 17.40 -12.14
CA SER A 19 -23.93 16.38 -13.04
C SER A 19 -23.55 17.00 -14.39
N LYS A 20 -22.26 17.29 -14.59
CA LYS A 20 -21.73 17.65 -15.92
C LYS A 20 -21.29 16.40 -16.68
N THR A 21 -21.94 16.14 -17.82
CA THR A 21 -21.50 15.18 -18.83
C THR A 21 -20.23 15.69 -19.51
N PHE A 22 -19.13 14.95 -19.37
CA PHE A 22 -17.89 15.18 -20.11
C PHE A 22 -17.88 14.34 -21.39
N ASN A 23 -17.82 15.01 -22.55
CA ASN A 23 -17.46 14.36 -23.82
C ASN A 23 -15.94 14.41 -23.96
N LEU A 24 -15.28 13.26 -23.91
CA LEU A 24 -13.86 13.12 -24.24
C LEU A 24 -13.73 12.73 -25.71
N SER A 25 -13.31 13.69 -26.55
CA SER A 25 -12.80 13.41 -27.90
C SER A 25 -11.30 13.13 -27.80
N TYR A 26 -10.88 11.94 -28.23
CA TYR A 26 -9.47 11.56 -28.30
C TYR A 26 -8.94 11.88 -29.70
N THR A 27 -7.99 12.80 -29.82
CA THR A 27 -7.16 12.97 -31.03
C THR A 27 -5.87 12.17 -30.85
N ASN A 28 -5.65 11.21 -31.75
CA ASN A 28 -4.38 10.49 -31.85
C ASN A 28 -3.40 11.34 -32.66
N ASP A 29 -2.61 12.16 -31.97
CA ASP A 29 -1.46 12.83 -32.59
C ASP A 29 -0.27 11.87 -32.58
N GLY A 30 -0.15 11.12 -33.67
CA GLY A 30 1.02 10.29 -33.97
C GLY A 30 2.18 11.14 -34.49
N LEU A 31 3.25 11.24 -33.71
CA LEU A 31 4.62 11.44 -34.18
C LEU A 31 5.11 10.06 -34.70
N GLY A 32 5.65 9.85 -35.90
CA GLY A 32 6.12 10.77 -36.93
C GLY A 32 7.53 10.37 -37.39
N ASP A 33 7.73 9.11 -37.81
CA ASP A 33 8.95 8.67 -38.51
C ASP A 33 8.62 8.35 -39.97
N ALA A 34 9.30 9.08 -40.87
CA ALA A 34 9.04 9.14 -42.29
C ALA A 34 9.54 7.88 -43.03
N ASN A 35 8.62 7.23 -43.75
CA ASN A 35 8.97 6.32 -44.84
C ASN A 35 8.09 6.65 -46.08
N PRO A 36 8.64 7.30 -47.11
CA PRO A 36 7.87 7.73 -48.26
C PRO A 36 7.84 6.61 -49.31
N ASN A 37 7.14 5.51 -49.04
CA ASN A 37 6.70 4.54 -50.05
C ASN A 37 5.68 3.55 -49.48
N ARG A 38 4.47 4.01 -49.19
CA ARG A 38 3.31 3.11 -49.11
C ARG A 38 2.01 3.82 -49.46
N VAL A 39 1.69 3.81 -50.75
CA VAL A 39 0.32 4.02 -51.20
C VAL A 39 -0.50 2.80 -50.77
N ARG A 40 -1.37 2.98 -49.78
CA ARG A 40 -2.51 2.08 -49.57
C ARG A 40 -3.71 2.89 -49.08
N SER A 41 -4.63 3.08 -50.02
CA SER A 41 -5.99 3.54 -49.79
C SER A 41 -6.71 2.60 -48.83
N GLY A 42 -7.39 3.19 -47.84
CA GLY A 42 -8.18 2.44 -46.87
C GLY A 42 -8.82 3.36 -45.84
N SER A 43 -9.78 4.19 -46.27
CA SER A 43 -10.72 4.83 -45.34
C SER A 43 -11.98 3.97 -45.24
N SER A 44 -12.00 3.02 -44.29
CA SER A 44 -13.25 2.53 -43.71
C SER A 44 -13.29 3.05 -42.28
N SER A 45 -14.06 4.10 -42.07
CA SER A 45 -14.46 4.55 -40.74
C SER A 45 -15.49 3.56 -40.21
N ASP A 46 -15.01 2.41 -39.72
CA ASP A 46 -15.84 1.43 -39.01
C ASP A 46 -16.27 2.05 -37.69
N THR A 47 -17.42 2.72 -37.73
CA THR A 47 -18.09 3.24 -36.56
C THR A 47 -18.68 2.03 -35.85
N LEU A 48 -17.98 1.49 -34.86
CA LEU A 48 -18.48 0.44 -33.99
C LEU A 48 -19.75 0.95 -33.28
N LYS A 49 -20.91 0.57 -33.81
CA LYS A 49 -22.22 0.84 -33.22
C LYS A 49 -22.38 -0.08 -32.01
N TYR A 50 -22.06 0.43 -30.83
CA TYR A 50 -22.42 -0.23 -29.58
C TYR A 50 -23.94 -0.11 -29.39
N THR A 51 -24.61 -1.24 -29.22
CA THR A 51 -26.03 -1.25 -28.89
C THR A 51 -26.22 -0.97 -27.39
N PRO A 52 -27.35 -0.40 -26.96
CA PRO A 52 -27.70 -0.29 -25.54
C PRO A 52 -27.62 -1.64 -24.78
N ASP A 53 -27.78 -2.76 -25.49
CA ASP A 53 -27.64 -4.10 -24.94
C ASP A 53 -26.18 -4.50 -24.67
N ASP A 54 -25.21 -3.99 -25.44
CA ASP A 54 -23.77 -4.20 -25.17
C ASP A 54 -23.31 -3.41 -23.94
N ILE A 55 -23.86 -2.22 -23.74
CA ILE A 55 -23.65 -1.40 -22.54
C ILE A 55 -24.24 -2.11 -21.32
N ASN A 56 -25.46 -2.65 -21.44
CA ASN A 56 -26.12 -3.40 -20.37
C ASN A 56 -25.50 -4.77 -20.12
N ARG A 57 -24.90 -5.44 -21.11
CA ARG A 57 -24.16 -6.70 -20.92
C ARG A 57 -22.84 -6.48 -20.18
N THR A 58 -22.16 -5.36 -20.45
CA THR A 58 -20.96 -4.92 -19.70
C THR A 58 -21.29 -4.54 -18.25
N LEU A 59 -22.47 -3.99 -18.01
CA LEU A 59 -22.99 -3.69 -16.66
C LEU A 59 -23.57 -4.93 -15.93
N LYS A 60 -24.02 -5.96 -16.67
CA LYS A 60 -24.58 -7.21 -16.11
C LYS A 60 -23.57 -8.32 -15.87
N THR A 61 -22.38 -8.29 -16.48
CA THR A 61 -21.21 -9.02 -15.94
C THR A 61 -20.61 -8.20 -14.81
N GLY A 62 -21.38 -8.00 -13.76
CA GLY A 62 -20.98 -7.40 -12.49
C GLY A 62 -19.97 -8.29 -11.75
N GLN A 63 -18.86 -8.62 -12.39
CA GLN A 63 -17.61 -8.79 -11.65
C GLN A 63 -17.35 -7.44 -11.02
N ASN A 64 -17.79 -7.28 -9.78
CA ASN A 64 -17.17 -6.38 -8.82
C ASN A 64 -15.66 -6.59 -8.97
N ARG A 65 -15.00 -5.76 -9.79
CA ARG A 65 -13.54 -5.77 -9.94
C ARG A 65 -13.01 -5.15 -8.65
N ARG A 66 -13.01 -5.97 -7.61
CA ARG A 66 -12.49 -5.62 -6.30
C ARG A 66 -11.02 -5.31 -6.48
N ASN A 67 -10.57 -4.28 -5.77
CA ASN A 67 -9.17 -3.96 -5.73
C ASN A 67 -8.40 -5.16 -5.18
N SER A 68 -7.31 -5.49 -5.83
CA SER A 68 -6.45 -6.61 -5.50
C SER A 68 -5.05 -6.11 -5.19
N MET A 69 -4.34 -6.86 -4.37
CA MET A 69 -2.94 -6.61 -4.05
C MET A 69 -2.18 -7.93 -4.14
N LYS A 70 -1.01 -7.86 -4.79
CA LYS A 70 -0.05 -8.95 -4.84
C LYS A 70 1.17 -8.51 -4.05
N ILE A 71 1.53 -9.29 -3.03
CA ILE A 71 2.73 -9.08 -2.22
C ILE A 71 3.72 -10.18 -2.59
N GLN A 72 4.92 -9.79 -2.96
CA GLN A 72 6.00 -10.68 -3.37
C GLN A 72 7.18 -10.43 -2.46
N ILE A 73 7.61 -11.46 -1.74
CA ILE A 73 8.57 -11.36 -0.65
C ILE A 73 9.79 -12.18 -1.03
N ASN A 74 10.97 -11.56 -0.99
CA ASN A 74 12.23 -12.27 -1.09
C ASN A 74 12.89 -12.25 0.28
N THR A 75 13.05 -13.41 0.90
CA THR A 75 13.75 -13.56 2.18
C THR A 75 15.25 -13.66 1.92
N SER A 76 16.06 -12.97 2.73
CA SER A 76 17.51 -12.89 2.54
C SER A 76 18.19 -14.26 2.55
N SER A 77 19.36 -14.36 1.92
CA SER A 77 20.26 -15.52 1.97
C SER A 77 21.19 -15.56 3.20
N CYS A 78 21.10 -14.57 4.10
CA CYS A 78 21.86 -14.57 5.36
C CYS A 78 21.58 -15.83 6.21
N SER A 79 22.49 -16.16 7.13
CA SER A 79 22.25 -17.26 8.06
C SER A 79 21.05 -16.97 8.96
N LYS A 80 20.12 -17.93 9.09
CA LYS A 80 18.89 -17.82 9.91
C LYS A 80 17.97 -16.64 9.55
N SER A 81 17.95 -16.22 8.29
CA SER A 81 17.09 -15.12 7.81
C SER A 81 15.61 -15.47 7.67
N GLY A 82 15.29 -16.76 7.58
CA GLY A 82 13.92 -17.24 7.51
C GLY A 82 13.21 -17.19 8.87
N SER A 83 11.88 -17.26 8.83
CA SER A 83 11.03 -17.13 10.01
C SER A 83 9.75 -17.95 9.88
N ASN A 84 9.27 -18.50 11.00
CA ASN A 84 7.96 -19.14 11.12
C ASN A 84 6.92 -18.23 11.79
N ALA A 85 7.30 -16.99 12.13
CA ALA A 85 6.39 -15.98 12.63
C ALA A 85 5.42 -15.52 11.53
N LYS A 86 4.30 -14.94 11.97
CA LYS A 86 3.37 -14.24 11.09
C LYS A 86 3.68 -12.76 11.14
N PHE A 87 3.33 -12.06 10.07
CA PHE A 87 3.53 -10.63 9.96
C PHE A 87 2.26 -9.98 9.44
N ASP A 88 1.98 -8.77 9.91
CA ASP A 88 0.95 -7.92 9.35
C ASP A 88 1.61 -6.76 8.64
N PHE A 89 1.19 -6.53 7.39
CA PHE A 89 1.66 -5.40 6.59
C PHE A 89 0.57 -4.35 6.47
N TRP A 90 0.97 -3.09 6.56
CA TRP A 90 0.16 -1.94 6.16
C TRP A 90 0.94 -1.07 5.19
N PHE A 91 0.21 -0.32 4.38
CA PHE A 91 0.77 0.73 3.55
C PHE A 91 0.16 2.07 3.94
N TYR A 92 1.02 3.04 4.21
CA TYR A 92 0.59 4.39 4.52
C TYR A 92 1.43 5.47 3.84
N ASP A 93 0.87 6.68 3.75
CA ASP A 93 1.63 7.84 3.33
C ASP A 93 2.44 8.40 4.50
N GLY A 94 3.61 8.91 4.17
CA GLY A 94 4.53 9.50 5.09
C GLY A 94 5.92 9.63 4.50
N PHE A 95 6.85 10.03 5.36
CA PHE A 95 8.26 10.09 5.02
C PHE A 95 9.12 9.65 6.20
N MET A 96 10.31 9.17 5.87
CA MET A 96 11.38 8.92 6.82
C MET A 96 12.55 9.82 6.45
N GLY A 97 13.05 10.57 7.43
CA GLY A 97 14.13 11.53 7.21
C GLY A 97 14.66 12.08 8.52
N GLY A 98 15.76 12.81 8.45
CA GLY A 98 16.47 13.32 9.62
C GLY A 98 17.97 13.20 9.43
N GLN A 99 18.73 13.52 10.47
CA GLN A 99 20.16 13.30 10.48
C GLN A 99 20.46 11.79 10.62
N PRO A 100 21.57 11.29 10.05
CA PRO A 100 22.01 9.91 10.27
C PRO A 100 22.06 9.57 11.77
N GLY A 101 21.31 8.53 12.19
CA GLY A 101 21.20 8.12 13.59
C GLY A 101 20.15 8.88 14.43
N LYS A 102 19.42 9.82 13.81
CA LYS A 102 18.27 10.54 14.39
C LYS A 102 17.11 10.62 13.41
N GLU A 103 17.01 9.62 12.53
CA GLU A 103 15.90 9.52 11.59
C GLU A 103 14.58 9.51 12.37
N LYS A 104 13.60 10.23 11.83
CA LYS A 104 12.24 10.25 12.33
C LYS A 104 11.32 9.79 11.22
N ILE A 105 10.20 9.23 11.64
CA ILE A 105 9.09 8.92 10.78
C ILE A 105 7.99 9.94 10.99
N HIS A 106 7.36 10.36 9.89
CA HIS A 106 6.19 11.20 9.90
C HIS A 106 5.11 10.58 9.02
N PHE A 107 3.92 10.40 9.58
CA PHE A 107 2.76 9.85 8.88
C PHE A 107 1.79 10.95 8.46
N GLU A 108 1.28 10.89 7.24
CA GLU A 108 0.33 11.88 6.72
C GLU A 108 -1.12 11.53 7.06
N ARG A 109 -1.78 12.40 7.83
CA ARG A 109 -3.06 12.12 8.53
C ARG A 109 -4.29 12.04 7.61
N ASN A 110 -4.16 12.43 6.35
CA ASN A 110 -5.28 12.51 5.40
C ASN A 110 -5.23 11.43 4.31
N THR A 111 -4.49 10.35 4.56
CA THR A 111 -4.39 9.24 3.61
C THR A 111 -5.09 8.00 4.15
N GLU A 112 -5.53 7.14 3.23
CA GLU A 112 -6.12 5.85 3.57
C GLU A 112 -5.02 4.88 4.00
N LEU A 113 -5.21 4.24 5.16
CA LEU A 113 -4.39 3.13 5.63
C LEU A 113 -4.83 1.84 4.95
N LEU A 114 -3.95 1.27 4.13
CA LEU A 114 -4.22 0.01 3.46
C LEU A 114 -3.72 -1.14 4.33
N GLY A 115 -4.61 -2.05 4.71
CA GLY A 115 -4.29 -3.21 5.55
C GLY A 115 -5.20 -3.28 6.80
N PRO A 116 -4.92 -4.21 7.73
CA PRO A 116 -3.80 -5.14 7.72
C PRO A 116 -3.87 -6.17 6.58
N PHE A 117 -2.71 -6.54 6.07
CA PHE A 117 -2.53 -7.70 5.22
C PHE A 117 -1.73 -8.73 5.99
N HIS A 118 -2.41 -9.80 6.42
CA HIS A 118 -1.78 -10.90 7.12
C HIS A 118 -0.88 -11.67 6.15
N VAL A 119 0.40 -11.69 6.43
CA VAL A 119 1.45 -12.36 5.68
C VAL A 119 1.96 -13.54 6.50
N ASP A 120 1.62 -14.72 6.02
CA ASP A 120 2.39 -15.94 6.22
C ASP A 120 3.15 -16.26 4.92
N GLY A 121 4.11 -17.19 4.96
CA GLY A 121 4.75 -17.66 3.73
C GLY A 121 3.72 -18.25 2.75
N GLY A 122 4.14 -18.58 1.53
CA GLY A 122 3.23 -19.02 0.48
C GLY A 122 2.29 -20.14 0.95
N ARG A 123 0.98 -19.88 0.98
CA ARG A 123 -0.07 -20.83 1.41
C ARG A 123 0.01 -21.28 2.88
N GLY A 124 0.45 -20.39 3.77
CA GLY A 124 0.59 -20.70 5.21
C GLY A 124 1.91 -21.37 5.59
N GLU A 125 2.85 -21.46 4.64
CA GLU A 125 4.20 -21.96 4.89
C GLU A 125 5.03 -20.94 5.69
N SER A 126 6.20 -21.36 6.19
CA SER A 126 7.16 -20.43 6.80
C SER A 126 7.85 -19.59 5.72
N LEU A 127 8.28 -18.38 6.09
CA LEU A 127 9.11 -17.51 5.25
C LEU A 127 10.54 -18.04 5.27
N GLU A 128 10.85 -19.04 4.45
CA GLU A 128 12.15 -19.71 4.47
C GLU A 128 13.28 -18.82 3.96
N LYS A 129 14.49 -19.10 4.44
CA LYS A 129 15.72 -18.46 3.97
C LYS A 129 15.85 -18.58 2.45
N ALA A 130 16.26 -17.48 1.79
CA ALA A 130 16.49 -17.43 0.33
C ALA A 130 15.28 -17.86 -0.52
N LYS A 131 14.07 -17.80 0.05
CA LYS A 131 12.82 -18.16 -0.62
C LYS A 131 12.14 -16.92 -1.17
N TYR A 132 11.45 -17.16 -2.28
CA TYR A 132 10.56 -16.20 -2.92
C TYR A 132 9.10 -16.62 -2.68
N ASP A 133 8.39 -15.82 -1.90
CA ASP A 133 6.99 -16.04 -1.56
C ASP A 133 6.09 -15.06 -2.32
N THR A 134 4.88 -15.49 -2.66
CA THR A 134 3.88 -14.64 -3.30
C THR A 134 2.52 -14.86 -2.65
N GLN A 135 1.92 -13.76 -2.23
CA GLN A 135 0.58 -13.72 -1.67
C GLN A 135 -0.32 -12.83 -2.51
N ARG A 136 -1.57 -13.26 -2.69
CA ARG A 136 -2.60 -12.53 -3.42
C ARG A 136 -3.75 -12.21 -2.48
N ILE A 137 -4.17 -10.95 -2.49
CA ILE A 137 -5.28 -10.40 -1.71
C ILE A 137 -6.29 -9.83 -2.70
N ASP A 138 -7.50 -10.37 -2.74
CA ASP A 138 -8.53 -9.95 -3.71
C ASP A 138 -9.44 -8.82 -3.17
N SER A 139 -9.11 -8.21 -2.03
CA SER A 139 -9.90 -7.13 -1.41
C SER A 139 -9.00 -6.14 -0.67
N ALA A 140 -8.12 -5.46 -1.41
CA ALA A 140 -7.01 -4.67 -0.86
C ALA A 140 -7.35 -3.22 -0.45
N GLY A 141 -8.63 -2.83 -0.42
CA GLY A 141 -9.02 -1.42 -0.18
C GLY A 141 -8.42 -0.45 -1.21
N GLY A 142 -8.39 0.85 -0.87
CA GLY A 142 -7.69 1.86 -1.66
C GLY A 142 -8.48 2.45 -2.83
N ARG A 143 -8.30 3.74 -3.10
CA ARG A 143 -8.76 4.40 -4.33
C ARG A 143 -7.57 4.69 -5.24
N TYR A 144 -7.74 4.52 -6.56
CA TYR A 144 -6.64 4.65 -7.52
C TYR A 144 -5.85 5.97 -7.46
N PRO A 145 -6.44 7.19 -7.31
CA PRO A 145 -5.61 8.39 -7.20
C PRO A 145 -4.77 8.40 -5.92
N ASP A 146 -5.22 7.73 -4.86
CA ASP A 146 -4.67 7.85 -3.52
C ASP A 146 -3.67 6.73 -3.21
N VAL A 147 -3.80 5.57 -3.87
CA VAL A 147 -2.98 4.38 -3.61
C VAL A 147 -1.48 4.63 -3.77
N LYS A 148 -1.10 5.51 -4.71
CA LYS A 148 0.31 5.91 -4.91
C LYS A 148 0.87 6.59 -3.66
N ASN A 149 0.07 7.38 -2.98
CA ASN A 149 0.46 8.09 -1.77
C ASN A 149 0.46 7.12 -0.58
N SER A 150 -0.59 6.31 -0.43
CA SER A 150 -0.65 5.28 0.61
C SER A 150 0.46 4.23 0.50
N MET A 151 1.05 3.98 -0.67
CA MET A 151 2.14 3.00 -0.83
C MET A 151 3.55 3.61 -0.72
N ARG A 152 3.72 4.74 -0.01
CA ARG A 152 5.05 5.35 0.20
C ARG A 152 5.84 4.67 1.31
N LEU A 153 5.18 4.26 2.38
CA LEU A 153 5.76 3.51 3.49
C LEU A 153 5.11 2.13 3.59
N LEU A 154 5.93 1.13 3.90
CA LEU A 154 5.50 -0.21 4.31
C LEU A 154 5.68 -0.31 5.82
N ILE A 155 4.60 -0.53 6.55
CA ILE A 155 4.62 -0.77 7.99
C ILE A 155 4.50 -2.28 8.21
N ILE A 156 5.35 -2.84 9.06
CA ILE A 156 5.42 -4.28 9.36
C ILE A 156 5.29 -4.46 10.86
N LYS A 157 4.43 -5.37 11.29
CA LYS A 157 4.39 -5.85 12.67
C LYS A 157 4.51 -7.36 12.66
N LYS A 158 5.40 -7.90 13.49
CA LYS A 158 5.42 -9.34 13.76
C LYS A 158 4.24 -9.69 14.66
N THR A 159 3.38 -10.59 14.20
CA THR A 159 2.23 -11.09 14.95
C THR A 159 2.56 -12.44 15.58
N TYR A 160 2.19 -12.57 16.85
CA TYR A 160 2.65 -13.65 17.71
C TYR A 160 2.00 -15.00 17.39
N ASN A 161 2.81 -16.08 17.33
CA ASN A 161 2.35 -17.45 17.06
C ASN A 161 2.32 -18.34 18.33
N GLY A 162 1.88 -17.79 19.47
CA GLY A 162 1.61 -18.55 20.70
C GLY A 162 2.78 -18.65 21.69
N PHE A 163 2.45 -19.02 22.95
CA PHE A 163 3.18 -18.75 24.22
C PHE A 163 4.69 -19.11 24.26
N PHE A 164 5.18 -19.96 23.36
CA PHE A 164 6.57 -20.43 23.32
C PHE A 164 7.38 -19.92 22.10
N SER A 165 6.76 -19.20 21.16
CA SER A 165 7.38 -18.76 19.89
C SER A 165 8.21 -17.47 19.97
N SER A 166 8.50 -16.99 21.19
CA SER A 166 8.55 -15.55 21.47
C SER A 166 9.89 -14.83 21.34
N TRP A 167 11.05 -15.49 21.37
CA TRP A 167 12.31 -14.75 21.63
C TRP A 167 13.43 -14.94 20.61
N THR A 168 13.35 -15.88 19.68
CA THR A 168 14.51 -16.22 18.81
C THR A 168 14.24 -16.18 17.31
N ASP A 169 12.99 -15.97 16.88
CA ASP A 169 12.65 -16.00 15.46
C ASP A 169 12.71 -14.60 14.85
N GLY A 170 13.91 -14.17 14.48
CA GLY A 170 14.13 -12.95 13.71
C GLY A 170 13.96 -13.22 12.23
N TRP A 171 13.28 -12.33 11.52
CA TRP A 171 13.12 -12.42 10.08
C TRP A 171 13.96 -11.36 9.37
N LYS A 172 14.62 -11.74 8.28
CA LYS A 172 15.37 -10.80 7.43
C LYS A 172 14.84 -10.82 5.99
N PRO A 173 13.93 -9.91 5.63
CA PRO A 173 13.60 -9.68 4.22
C PRO A 173 14.80 -9.09 3.48
N GLU A 174 14.88 -9.41 2.19
CA GLU A 174 15.78 -8.76 1.23
C GLU A 174 15.02 -7.72 0.41
N SER A 175 13.81 -8.07 -0.06
CA SER A 175 12.94 -7.14 -0.75
C SER A 175 11.47 -7.56 -0.64
N ILE A 176 10.59 -6.57 -0.72
CA ILE A 176 9.14 -6.76 -0.76
C ILE A 176 8.61 -5.93 -1.93
N ARG A 177 8.07 -6.58 -2.95
CA ARG A 177 7.36 -5.92 -4.06
C ARG A 177 5.87 -6.04 -3.84
N VAL A 178 5.17 -4.94 -4.07
CA VAL A 178 3.74 -4.83 -3.86
C VAL A 178 3.11 -4.25 -5.11
N THR A 179 2.17 -4.98 -5.70
CA THR A 179 1.41 -4.54 -6.86
C THR A 179 -0.06 -4.44 -6.47
N TRP A 180 -0.63 -3.24 -6.47
CA TRP A 180 -2.06 -3.00 -6.32
C TRP A 180 -2.72 -2.91 -7.71
N SER A 181 -3.97 -3.37 -7.85
CA SER A 181 -4.72 -3.28 -9.10
C SER A 181 -6.23 -3.22 -8.87
N ASN A 182 -6.94 -2.35 -9.60
CA ASN A 182 -8.42 -2.34 -9.67
C ASN A 182 -8.98 -3.04 -10.92
N GLY A 183 -8.14 -3.85 -11.60
CA GLY A 183 -8.49 -4.55 -12.83
C GLY A 183 -8.52 -3.67 -14.09
N ILE A 184 -8.26 -2.37 -13.99
CA ILE A 184 -8.05 -1.47 -15.14
C ILE A 184 -6.64 -0.89 -15.10
N ARG A 185 -6.20 -0.49 -13.90
CA ARG A 185 -4.90 0.13 -13.65
C ARG A 185 -4.20 -0.60 -12.53
N SER A 186 -2.87 -0.55 -12.55
CA SER A 186 -2.02 -1.08 -11.51
C SER A 186 -1.02 -0.04 -11.00
N TYR A 187 -0.58 -0.23 -9.76
CA TYR A 187 0.51 0.52 -9.16
C TYR A 187 1.48 -0.47 -8.52
N ASP A 188 2.78 -0.32 -8.80
CA ASP A 188 3.83 -1.21 -8.31
C ASP A 188 4.81 -0.43 -7.45
N LYS A 189 5.22 -1.05 -6.33
CA LYS A 189 6.21 -0.50 -5.41
C LYS A 189 7.16 -1.59 -4.95
N LEU A 190 8.45 -1.28 -4.96
CA LEU A 190 9.50 -2.15 -4.43
C LEU A 190 10.12 -1.51 -3.19
N PHE A 191 10.04 -2.22 -2.06
CA PHE A 191 10.76 -1.92 -0.83
C PHE A 191 12.00 -2.80 -0.78
N LYS A 192 13.18 -2.18 -0.72
CA LYS A 192 14.45 -2.90 -0.55
C LYS A 192 14.83 -2.88 0.93
N PHE A 193 15.54 -3.90 1.38
CA PHE A 193 16.11 -3.93 2.72
C PHE A 193 17.63 -3.95 2.64
N PRO A 194 18.35 -3.54 3.69
CA PRO A 194 19.81 -3.60 3.70
C PRO A 194 20.32 -5.01 3.40
N LEU A 195 21.23 -5.14 2.43
CA LEU A 195 21.84 -6.43 2.07
C LEU A 195 22.78 -6.97 3.18
N ASP A 196 23.33 -6.08 4.00
CA ASP A 196 24.19 -6.43 5.14
C ASP A 196 23.46 -7.37 6.12
N CYS A 197 24.04 -8.55 6.38
CA CYS A 197 23.52 -9.55 7.30
C CYS A 197 23.49 -9.10 8.77
N ARG A 198 24.07 -7.95 9.11
CA ARG A 198 24.01 -7.36 10.45
C ARG A 198 22.90 -6.32 10.61
N LYS A 199 22.18 -6.00 9.54
CA LYS A 199 21.16 -4.92 9.51
C LYS A 199 19.85 -5.43 8.92
N GLY A 200 18.77 -4.66 9.11
CA GLY A 200 17.49 -4.94 8.45
C GLY A 200 16.75 -6.16 8.99
N TRP A 201 17.01 -6.55 10.24
CA TRP A 201 16.31 -7.64 10.92
C TRP A 201 15.04 -7.15 11.60
N ILE A 202 13.98 -7.94 11.50
CA ILE A 202 12.71 -7.76 12.20
C ILE A 202 12.67 -8.83 13.29
N THR A 203 12.92 -8.43 14.54
CA THR A 203 13.19 -9.36 15.65
C THR A 203 12.15 -9.29 16.76
N SER A 204 11.67 -8.08 17.05
CA SER A 204 10.68 -7.80 18.11
C SER A 204 9.25 -7.81 17.58
N ASN A 205 8.28 -7.67 18.48
CA ASN A 205 6.86 -7.53 18.13
C ASN A 205 6.44 -6.06 17.95
N ASP A 206 7.40 -5.14 17.96
CA ASP A 206 7.21 -3.72 17.66
C ASP A 206 6.86 -3.50 16.17
N TYR A 207 6.46 -2.28 15.85
CA TYR A 207 6.31 -1.85 14.46
C TYR A 207 7.66 -1.49 13.84
N TYR A 208 7.82 -1.86 12.59
CA TYR A 208 8.91 -1.48 11.72
C TYR A 208 8.34 -0.74 10.50
N THR A 209 9.05 0.25 9.98
CA THR A 209 8.65 0.93 8.75
C THR A 209 9.78 0.97 7.73
N ALA A 210 9.47 0.63 6.49
CA ALA A 210 10.38 0.64 5.37
C ALA A 210 9.93 1.62 4.27
N ASN A 211 10.89 2.22 3.56
CA ASN A 211 10.62 2.98 2.34
C ASN A 211 11.31 2.33 1.13
N ALA A 212 10.98 2.81 -0.07
CA ALA A 212 11.58 2.30 -1.31
C ALA A 212 13.09 2.58 -1.44
N ASN A 213 13.64 3.49 -0.63
CA ASN A 213 15.06 3.86 -0.65
C ASN A 213 15.94 2.91 0.19
N GLY A 214 15.33 1.92 0.85
CA GLY A 214 16.07 0.96 1.66
C GLY A 214 16.27 1.34 3.11
N LEU A 215 15.62 2.42 3.58
CA LEU A 215 15.60 2.76 5.00
C LEU A 215 14.59 1.86 5.71
N LEU A 216 15.01 1.31 6.85
CA LEU A 216 14.17 0.58 7.79
C LEU A 216 14.28 1.28 9.14
N TYR A 217 13.13 1.64 9.72
CA TYR A 217 13.02 2.27 11.02
C TYR A 217 12.28 1.35 11.99
N HIS A 218 12.80 1.17 13.19
CA HIS A 218 12.17 0.38 14.26
C HIS A 218 11.54 1.33 15.26
N ILE A 219 10.23 1.21 15.46
CA ILE A 219 9.46 2.03 16.40
C ILE A 219 9.39 1.26 17.72
N GLY A 220 10.42 1.35 18.55
CA GLY A 220 10.52 0.57 19.79
C GLY A 220 9.44 0.89 20.82
N GLY A 221 9.06 -0.09 21.65
CA GLY A 221 8.09 0.10 22.74
C GLY A 221 6.64 0.15 22.27
N THR A 222 6.37 -0.37 21.08
CA THR A 222 5.06 -0.35 20.42
C THR A 222 4.44 -1.74 20.28
N GLU A 223 5.02 -2.74 20.95
CA GLU A 223 4.52 -4.13 20.94
C GLU A 223 3.03 -4.22 21.27
N SER A 224 2.58 -3.48 22.29
CA SER A 224 1.19 -3.48 22.77
C SER A 224 0.29 -2.41 22.13
N LEU A 225 0.79 -1.61 21.19
CA LEU A 225 0.02 -0.54 20.55
C LEU A 225 -0.70 -1.02 19.29
N ASP A 226 -1.85 -0.42 19.02
CA ASP A 226 -2.58 -0.64 17.78
C ASP A 226 -2.01 0.25 16.66
N ILE A 227 -2.21 -0.16 15.41
CA ILE A 227 -1.70 0.58 14.24
C ILE A 227 -2.23 2.02 14.21
N GLN A 228 -3.43 2.26 14.75
CA GLN A 228 -4.02 3.59 14.84
C GLN A 228 -3.25 4.49 15.80
N ASP A 229 -2.68 3.97 16.88
CA ASP A 229 -1.84 4.75 17.79
C ASP A 229 -0.54 5.17 17.09
N ILE A 230 -0.01 4.30 16.22
CA ILE A 230 1.19 4.57 15.44
C ILE A 230 0.96 5.67 14.42
N VAL A 231 -0.05 5.52 13.54
CA VAL A 231 -0.26 6.47 12.43
C VAL A 231 -0.86 7.80 12.88
N ASN A 232 -1.63 7.82 13.98
CA ASN A 232 -2.19 9.05 14.55
C ASN A 232 -1.23 9.75 15.54
N HIS A 233 -0.05 9.19 15.79
CA HIS A 233 0.99 9.72 16.69
C HIS A 233 0.60 9.76 18.17
N ASN A 234 -0.23 8.83 18.66
CA ASN A 234 -0.50 8.64 20.08
C ASN A 234 0.52 7.68 20.72
N ILE A 235 1.81 7.85 20.40
CA ILE A 235 2.86 6.99 20.95
C ILE A 235 3.35 7.61 22.28
N PRO A 236 3.17 6.93 23.43
CA PRO A 236 3.66 7.43 24.71
C PRO A 236 5.20 7.37 24.72
N GLY A 237 5.84 8.51 24.97
CA GLY A 237 7.30 8.62 24.99
C GLY A 237 7.87 8.96 23.62
N ASP A 238 8.00 10.26 23.38
CA ASP A 238 9.21 10.82 22.78
C ASP A 238 9.83 10.07 21.59
N ILE A 239 9.47 10.47 20.36
CA ILE A 239 10.52 10.65 19.33
C ILE A 239 11.15 12.04 19.52
N TYR A 240 11.72 12.31 20.71
CA TYR A 240 12.64 13.42 21.00
C TYR A 240 14.04 12.82 21.25
N SER A 241 15.19 13.43 20.95
CA SER A 241 15.53 14.82 20.61
C SER A 241 16.86 14.87 19.84
N ALA A 242 16.94 15.71 18.82
CA ALA A 242 17.69 16.97 18.83
C ALA A 242 17.05 17.90 17.80
#